data_AF-A0A1D2QDD6-F1
#
_entry.id   AF-A0A1D2QDD6-F1
#
_cell.length_a   1.000
_cell.length_b   1.000
_cell.length_c   1.000
_cell.angle_alpha   90.00
_cell.angle_beta   90.00
_cell.angle_gamma   90.00
#
_symmetry.space_group_name_H-M   'P 1'
#
loop_
_entity.id
_entity.type
_entity.pdbx_description
1 polymer ?
#
loop_
_entity_poly.entity_id
_entity_poly.type
_entity_poly.pdbx_seq_one_letter_code
_entity_poly.pdbx_strand_id
1 'polypeptide(L)'
;MDVTSDCTDEQSTPADDWTPLERLSVIGEDALDDHVSASDRRAVTVFEHWEEWSTKTPKGNLLKTSDNLKSLLSTATDEHLAWKQVYRACRRIEQLSQGRLTFFQHDKHGWMLKQHRPFPSMQTTNAGVTASSVTT
;
A
#
# COMPACT_ATOMS: atom_id res chain seq x y z
N MET A 1 -42.27 14.24 2.34
CA MET A 1 -40.82 14.49 2.30
C MET A 1 -40.29 13.97 3.61
N ASP A 2 -39.70 12.78 3.60
CA ASP A 2 -38.90 12.30 4.74
C ASP A 2 -37.60 11.79 4.17
N VAL A 3 -36.55 12.54 4.49
CA VAL A 3 -35.13 12.23 4.24
C VAL A 3 -34.70 11.31 5.37
N THR A 4 -34.17 10.13 5.03
CA THR A 4 -33.37 9.35 5.96
C THR A 4 -32.02 9.08 5.30
N SER A 5 -31.10 10.02 5.54
CA SER A 5 -29.66 9.82 5.40
C SER A 5 -29.13 9.28 6.74
N ASP A 6 -28.45 8.14 6.73
CA ASP A 6 -27.26 7.78 7.54
C ASP A 6 -26.89 6.33 7.17
N CYS A 7 -25.88 6.02 6.35
CA CYS A 7 -24.42 6.11 6.54
C CYS A 7 -23.92 5.25 7.71
N THR A 8 -23.28 4.12 7.40
CA THR A 8 -22.05 3.63 8.07
C THR A 8 -21.49 2.51 7.20
N ASP A 9 -20.50 2.87 6.39
CA ASP A 9 -19.58 1.92 5.77
C ASP A 9 -18.99 1.07 6.90
N GLU A 10 -19.11 -0.25 6.81
CA GLU A 10 -18.57 -1.18 7.81
C GLU A 10 -17.04 -1.23 7.68
N GLN A 11 -16.40 -0.11 8.02
CA GLN A 11 -14.95 0.03 8.05
C GLN A 11 -14.43 -0.90 9.14
N SER A 12 -13.99 -2.07 8.67
CA SER A 12 -13.35 -3.09 9.47
C SER A 12 -12.31 -2.45 10.38
N THR A 13 -12.57 -2.51 11.69
CA THR A 13 -11.69 -2.00 12.74
C THR A 13 -10.25 -2.42 12.44
N PRO A 14 -9.25 -1.50 12.45
CA PRO A 14 -7.87 -1.87 12.19
C PRO A 14 -7.45 -2.95 13.20
N ALA A 15 -7.16 -4.15 12.69
CA ALA A 15 -6.77 -5.27 13.53
C ALA A 15 -5.47 -4.94 14.29
N ASP A 16 -5.30 -5.49 15.49
CA ASP A 16 -4.11 -5.24 16.34
C ASP A 16 -2.80 -5.53 15.60
N ASP A 17 -2.82 -6.46 14.62
CA ASP A 17 -1.67 -6.91 13.85
C ASP A 17 -1.30 -6.04 12.63
N TRP A 18 -2.07 -4.99 12.35
CA TRP A 18 -1.81 -4.10 11.21
C TRP A 18 -0.61 -3.20 11.44
N THR A 19 0.22 -3.09 10.41
CA THR A 19 1.35 -2.17 10.38
C THR A 19 0.86 -0.71 10.38
N PRO A 20 1.69 0.25 10.84
CA PRO A 20 1.40 1.68 10.69
C PRO A 20 1.02 2.07 9.25
N LEU A 21 1.65 1.46 8.24
CA LEU A 21 1.32 1.71 6.83
C LEU A 21 -0.13 1.34 6.49
N GLU A 22 -0.59 0.17 6.95
CA GLU A 22 -1.97 -0.30 6.73
C GLU A 22 -2.99 0.57 7.44
N ARG A 23 -2.70 0.95 8.69
CA ARG A 23 -3.57 1.84 9.47
C ARG A 23 -3.73 3.20 8.75
N LEU A 24 -2.62 3.76 8.25
CA LEU A 24 -2.66 5.03 7.50
C LEU A 24 -3.46 4.94 6.20
N SER A 25 -3.45 3.79 5.52
CA SER A 25 -4.23 3.60 4.28
C SER A 25 -5.75 3.60 4.48
N VAL A 26 -6.22 3.20 5.67
CA VAL A 26 -7.67 3.11 5.95
C VAL A 26 -8.23 4.38 6.57
N ILE A 27 -7.41 5.10 7.34
CA ILE A 27 -7.81 6.36 7.97
C ILE A 27 -8.02 7.46 6.91
N GLY A 28 -7.38 7.35 5.75
CA GLY A 28 -7.52 8.30 4.64
C GLY A 28 -6.88 9.66 4.95
N GLU A 29 -6.59 10.45 3.91
CA GLU A 29 -5.95 11.77 4.07
C GLU A 29 -6.79 12.76 4.89
N ASP A 30 -8.12 12.56 4.96
CA ASP A 30 -9.06 13.48 5.63
C ASP A 30 -9.07 13.36 7.16
N ALA A 31 -8.74 12.20 7.72
CA ALA A 31 -8.60 12.01 9.18
C ALA A 31 -7.14 12.03 9.65
N LEU A 32 -6.21 12.21 8.71
CA LEU A 32 -4.81 12.46 8.97
C LEU A 32 -4.63 13.94 9.34
N ASP A 33 -4.62 14.18 10.65
CA ASP A 33 -4.22 15.43 11.30
C ASP A 33 -2.99 16.07 10.62
N ASP A 34 -2.74 17.37 10.85
CA ASP A 34 -1.60 18.18 10.36
C ASP A 34 -0.19 17.55 10.57
N HIS A 35 -0.12 16.40 11.23
CA HIS A 35 1.07 15.64 11.58
C HIS A 35 1.57 14.67 10.50
N VAL A 36 0.84 14.41 9.41
CA VAL A 36 1.32 13.49 8.36
C VAL A 36 2.06 14.20 7.23
N SER A 37 3.32 13.80 7.07
CA SER A 37 4.22 14.38 6.09
C SER A 37 3.83 14.01 4.64
N ALA A 38 4.20 14.84 3.68
CA ALA A 38 4.07 14.51 2.25
C ALA A 38 4.88 13.26 1.84
N SER A 39 5.82 12.77 2.64
CA SER A 39 6.51 11.50 2.34
C SER A 39 5.69 10.29 2.80
N ASP A 40 4.89 10.46 3.85
CA ASP A 40 4.01 9.44 4.42
C ASP A 40 2.79 9.24 3.49
N ARG A 41 2.19 10.32 3.00
CA ARG A 41 1.11 10.27 1.99
C ARG A 41 1.56 9.51 0.73
N ARG A 42 2.70 9.89 0.17
CA ARG A 42 3.30 9.19 -0.97
C ARG A 42 3.63 7.72 -0.66
N ALA A 43 4.02 7.41 0.58
CA ALA A 43 4.27 6.02 0.99
C ALA A 43 2.98 5.20 0.99
N VAL A 44 1.88 5.78 1.50
CA VAL A 44 0.54 5.19 1.47
C VAL A 44 0.09 4.98 0.03
N THR A 45 0.26 5.96 -0.86
CA THR A 45 -0.11 5.80 -2.28
C THR A 45 0.61 4.62 -2.95
N VAL A 46 1.91 4.43 -2.70
CA VAL A 46 2.63 3.26 -3.23
C VAL A 46 2.07 1.95 -2.64
N PHE A 47 1.66 1.97 -1.38
CA PHE A 47 1.08 0.80 -0.71
C PHE A 47 -0.30 0.45 -1.29
N GLU A 48 -1.18 1.43 -1.48
CA GLU A 48 -2.52 1.24 -2.06
C GLU A 48 -2.44 0.66 -3.47
N HIS A 49 -1.47 1.10 -4.27
CA HIS A 49 -1.24 0.58 -5.61
C HIS A 49 -0.26 -0.60 -5.66
N TRP A 50 0.15 -1.15 -4.52
CA TRP A 50 1.23 -2.15 -4.47
C TRP A 50 0.90 -3.38 -5.31
N GLU A 51 -0.29 -3.97 -5.18
CA GLU A 51 -0.68 -5.16 -5.94
C GLU A 51 -0.69 -4.88 -7.45
N GLU A 52 -1.23 -3.75 -7.87
CA GLU A 52 -1.32 -3.37 -9.28
C GLU A 52 0.06 -3.11 -9.90
N TRP A 53 0.95 -2.45 -9.18
CA TRP A 53 2.27 -2.09 -9.71
C TRP A 53 3.25 -3.26 -9.62
N SER A 54 3.22 -4.03 -8.53
CA SER A 54 4.17 -5.11 -8.30
C SER A 54 3.90 -6.32 -9.20
N THR A 55 2.62 -6.62 -9.53
CA THR A 55 2.23 -7.72 -10.45
C THR A 55 2.80 -7.59 -11.85
N LYS A 56 3.13 -6.36 -12.28
CA LYS A 56 3.82 -6.10 -13.57
C LYS A 56 5.28 -6.54 -13.55
N THR A 57 5.82 -6.92 -12.39
CA THR A 57 7.18 -7.43 -12.23
C THR A 57 7.21 -8.95 -12.04
N PRO A 58 8.33 -9.62 -12.36
CA PRO A 58 8.47 -11.05 -12.12
C PRO A 58 8.22 -11.38 -10.65
N LYS A 59 7.31 -12.34 -10.38
CA LYS A 59 6.86 -12.78 -9.05
C LYS A 59 5.93 -11.83 -8.28
N GLY A 60 5.55 -10.69 -8.85
CA GLY A 60 4.49 -9.86 -8.28
C GLY A 60 4.82 -9.25 -6.91
N ASN A 61 6.10 -9.12 -6.54
CA ASN A 61 6.51 -8.77 -5.18
C ASN A 61 7.66 -7.77 -5.13
N LEU A 62 7.92 -7.08 -6.23
CA LEU A 62 9.08 -6.23 -6.41
C LEU A 62 8.71 -4.97 -7.19
N LEU A 63 9.29 -3.83 -6.83
CA LEU A 63 9.26 -2.60 -7.62
C LEU A 63 10.68 -2.09 -7.79
N LYS A 64 11.11 -1.90 -9.04
CA LYS A 64 12.38 -1.23 -9.34
C LYS A 64 12.13 0.26 -9.44
N THR A 65 12.91 1.06 -8.72
CA THR A 65 12.74 2.52 -8.82
C THR A 65 13.12 3.02 -10.20
N SER A 66 14.10 2.39 -10.85
CA SER A 66 14.65 2.78 -12.16
C SER A 66 13.68 2.63 -13.33
N ASP A 67 12.65 1.79 -13.19
CA ASP A 67 11.78 1.45 -14.31
C ASP A 67 10.78 2.59 -14.53
N ASN A 68 9.71 2.67 -13.72
CA ASN A 68 8.67 3.69 -13.89
C ASN A 68 8.09 4.20 -12.57
N LEU A 69 8.68 3.86 -11.41
CA LEU A 69 8.08 4.18 -10.11
C LEU A 69 7.84 5.68 -9.92
N LYS A 70 8.79 6.53 -10.36
CA LYS A 70 8.62 7.98 -10.33
C LYS A 70 7.37 8.42 -11.10
N SER A 71 7.18 7.89 -12.31
CA SER A 71 6.04 8.25 -13.17
C SER A 71 4.73 7.77 -12.59
N LEU A 72 4.69 6.52 -12.10
CA LEU A 72 3.52 5.93 -11.45
C LEU A 72 3.10 6.75 -10.24
N LEU A 73 4.05 7.05 -9.35
CA LEU A 73 3.78 7.83 -8.15
C LEU A 73 3.35 9.26 -8.49
N SER A 74 4.02 9.92 -9.45
CA SER A 74 3.65 11.27 -9.90
C SER A 74 2.23 11.33 -10.46
N THR A 75 1.83 10.28 -11.19
CA THR A 75 0.48 10.17 -11.77
C THR A 75 -0.57 9.89 -10.70
N ALA A 76 -0.27 8.99 -9.76
CA ALA A 76 -1.21 8.62 -8.70
C ALA A 76 -1.45 9.74 -7.68
N THR A 77 -0.43 10.57 -7.42
CA THR A 77 -0.56 11.72 -6.50
C THR A 77 -0.90 13.04 -7.20
N ASP A 78 -0.99 13.06 -8.53
CA ASP A 78 -1.09 14.29 -9.33
C ASP A 78 0.01 15.33 -8.98
N GLU A 79 1.24 14.86 -8.74
CA GLU A 79 2.38 15.71 -8.36
C GLU A 79 3.55 15.57 -9.33
N HIS A 80 4.27 16.67 -9.59
CA HIS A 80 5.55 16.61 -10.29
C HIS A 80 6.70 16.30 -9.32
N LEU A 81 7.07 15.02 -9.21
CA LEU A 81 8.06 14.56 -8.22
C LEU A 81 9.51 14.65 -8.72
N ALA A 82 10.44 14.89 -7.79
CA ALA A 82 11.87 14.66 -7.96
C ALA A 82 12.26 13.29 -7.40
N TRP A 83 13.33 12.67 -7.92
CA TRP A 83 13.82 11.36 -7.42
C TRP A 83 14.09 11.34 -5.92
N LYS A 84 14.55 12.45 -5.33
CA LYS A 84 14.74 12.57 -3.89
C LYS A 84 13.44 12.36 -3.10
N GLN A 85 12.30 12.84 -3.62
CA GLN A 85 10.99 12.63 -2.98
C GLN A 85 10.53 11.18 -3.10
N VAL A 86 10.75 10.55 -4.27
CA VAL A 86 10.45 9.12 -4.47
C VAL A 86 11.26 8.26 -3.50
N TYR A 87 12.56 8.51 -3.36
CA TYR A 87 13.39 7.76 -2.42
C TYR A 87 13.00 7.98 -0.95
N ARG A 88 12.57 9.19 -0.59
CA ARG A 88 12.04 9.46 0.76
C ARG A 88 10.75 8.69 1.01
N ALA A 89 9.84 8.62 0.03
CA ALA A 89 8.64 7.81 0.11
C ALA A 89 8.98 6.32 0.28
N CYS A 90 9.89 5.76 -0.53
CA CYS A 90 10.31 4.36 -0.39
C CYS A 90 10.92 4.04 0.98
N ARG A 91 11.76 4.93 1.52
CA ARG A 91 12.30 4.78 2.89
C ARG A 91 11.19 4.84 3.94
N ARG A 92 10.18 5.67 3.72
CA ARG A 92 9.07 5.81 4.65
C ARG A 92 8.19 4.57 4.65
N ILE A 93 7.94 3.98 3.48
CA ILE A 93 7.27 2.67 3.34
C ILE A 93 8.00 1.60 4.14
N GLU A 94 9.32 1.50 4.00
CA GLU A 94 10.11 0.51 4.75
C GLU A 94 9.92 0.65 6.26
N GLN A 95 9.98 1.88 6.78
CA GLN A 95 9.73 2.18 8.19
C GLN A 95 8.30 1.84 8.64
N LEU A 96 7.29 2.25 7.87
CA LEU A 96 5.89 2.09 8.21
C LEU A 96 5.40 0.65 8.04
N SER A 97 6.02 -0.12 7.14
CA SER A 97 5.67 -1.52 6.87
C SER A 97 6.27 -2.51 7.89
N GLN A 98 7.06 -2.02 8.86
CA GLN A 98 7.71 -2.85 9.89
C GLN A 98 8.49 -4.04 9.30
N GLY A 99 9.20 -3.81 8.19
CA GLY A 99 10.04 -4.82 7.53
C GLY A 99 9.29 -5.79 6.60
N ARG A 100 7.98 -5.60 6.36
CA ARG A 100 7.27 -6.34 5.31
C ARG A 100 7.71 -5.91 3.91
N LEU A 101 8.04 -4.62 3.75
CA LEU A 101 8.70 -4.05 2.59
C LEU A 101 10.10 -3.56 2.96
N THR A 102 11.08 -3.81 2.09
CA THR A 102 12.47 -3.40 2.29
C THR A 102 12.96 -2.62 1.09
N PHE A 103 13.63 -1.49 1.35
CA PHE A 103 14.16 -0.60 0.33
C PHE A 103 15.69 -0.71 0.27
N PHE A 104 16.20 -1.35 -0.78
CA PHE A 104 17.63 -1.68 -0.89
C PHE A 104 18.20 -1.35 -2.27
N GLN A 105 19.52 -1.22 -2.34
CA GLN A 105 20.24 -1.03 -3.60
C GLN A 105 20.75 -2.38 -4.11
N HIS A 106 20.43 -2.71 -5.35
CA HIS A 106 20.91 -3.88 -6.07
C HIS A 106 21.94 -3.49 -7.13
N ASP A 107 23.03 -4.24 -7.23
CA ASP A 107 24.19 -3.89 -8.08
C ASP A 107 23.82 -3.67 -9.56
N LYS A 108 22.91 -4.51 -10.09
CA LYS A 108 22.52 -4.46 -11.53
C LYS A 108 21.27 -3.63 -11.82
N HIS A 109 20.46 -3.34 -10.81
CA HIS A 109 19.10 -2.81 -11.01
C HIS A 109 18.84 -1.52 -10.22
N GLY A 110 19.83 -1.02 -9.50
CA GLY A 110 19.70 0.19 -8.70
C GLY A 110 18.79 -0.04 -7.50
N TRP A 111 18.08 1.01 -7.10
CA TRP A 111 17.21 0.97 -5.93
C TRP A 111 15.92 0.17 -6.20
N MET A 112 15.53 -0.64 -5.23
CA MET A 112 14.44 -1.59 -5.34
C MET A 112 13.65 -1.65 -4.03
N LEU A 113 12.35 -1.84 -4.15
CA LEU A 113 11.43 -2.08 -3.03
C LEU A 113 10.90 -3.50 -3.17
N LYS A 114 11.10 -4.35 -2.16
CA LYS A 114 10.71 -5.77 -2.21
C LYS A 114 9.80 -6.12 -1.05
N GLN A 115 8.76 -6.89 -1.36
CA GLN A 115 7.89 -7.50 -0.37
C GLN A 115 8.45 -8.84 0.07
N HIS A 116 8.60 -8.98 1.39
CA HIS A 116 9.07 -10.19 2.04
C HIS A 116 7.92 -11.02 2.61
N ARG A 117 6.84 -10.35 3.04
CA ARG A 117 5.66 -10.98 3.62
C ARG A 117 4.39 -10.28 3.11
N PRO A 118 3.27 -10.99 2.93
CA PRO A 118 1.99 -10.37 2.60
C PRO A 118 1.55 -9.43 3.73
N PHE A 119 0.77 -8.41 3.40
CA PHE A 119 0.15 -7.53 4.39
C PHE A 119 -1.15 -8.18 4.91
N PRO A 120 -1.44 -8.14 6.22
CA PRO A 120 -2.69 -8.63 6.79
C PRO A 120 -3.93 -8.10 6.09
N SER A 121 -3.96 -6.80 5.80
CA SER A 121 -5.04 -6.13 5.05
C SER A 121 -5.23 -6.66 3.62
N MET A 122 -4.16 -7.14 2.97
CA MET A 122 -4.18 -7.67 1.60
C MET A 122 -4.47 -9.19 1.54
N GLN A 123 -4.59 -9.88 2.68
CA GLN A 123 -4.85 -11.33 2.73
C GLN A 123 -6.34 -11.69 2.56
N THR A 124 -7.15 -10.80 1.99
CA THR A 124 -8.57 -11.03 1.71
C THR A 124 -8.72 -11.86 0.44
N THR A 125 -8.41 -13.15 0.52
CA THR A 125 -9.05 -14.23 -0.24
C THR A 125 -8.40 -15.55 0.22
N ASN A 126 -9.21 -16.43 0.82
CA ASN A 126 -9.01 -17.91 0.98
C ASN A 126 -9.43 -18.49 2.35
N ALA A 127 -10.23 -17.78 3.17
CA ALA A 127 -10.79 -18.37 4.41
C ALA A 127 -12.31 -18.64 4.36
N GLY A 128 -12.95 -18.68 3.19
CA GLY A 128 -14.41 -18.76 3.09
C GLY A 128 -15.02 -19.49 1.88
N VAL A 129 -14.26 -20.30 1.13
CA VAL A 129 -14.85 -21.18 0.11
C VAL A 129 -14.81 -22.62 0.61
N THR A 130 -15.68 -22.94 1.57
CA THR A 130 -16.21 -24.30 1.72
C THR A 130 -17.37 -24.45 0.75
N ALA A 131 -17.06 -24.52 -0.53
CA ALA A 131 -18.01 -24.92 -1.56
C ALA A 131 -18.44 -26.37 -1.30
N SER A 132 -19.67 -26.52 -0.83
CA SER A 132 -20.62 -27.57 -1.16
C SER A 132 -20.04 -28.98 -1.35
N SER A 133 -19.95 -29.73 -0.26
CA SER A 133 -19.94 -31.19 -0.35
C SER A 133 -21.34 -31.68 -0.71
N VAL A 134 -21.43 -32.19 -1.93
CA VAL A 134 -22.41 -33.15 -2.46
C VAL A 134 -23.01 -34.04 -1.37
N THR A 135 -24.34 -34.22 -1.34
CA THR A 135 -24.99 -35.43 -0.81
C THR A 135 -26.38 -35.57 -1.43
N THR A 136 -26.47 -36.60 -2.27
CA THR A 136 -27.60 -37.49 -2.62
C THR A 136 -28.87 -36.91 -3.24
#